data_AF-A0A4P7W481-F1
#
_entry.id   AF-A0A4P7W481-F1
#
_cell.length_a   1.000
_cell.length_b   1.000
_cell.length_c   1.000
_cell.angle_alpha   90.00
_cell.angle_beta   90.00
_cell.angle_gamma   90.00
#
_symmetry.space_group_name_H-M   'P 1'
#
loop_
_entity.id
_entity.type
_entity.pdbx_description
1 polymer ?
#
loop_
_entity_poly.entity_id
_entity_poly.type
_entity_poly.pdbx_seq_one_letter_code
_entity_poly.pdbx_strand_id
1 'polypeptide(L)'
;MAVKKNKVSDAETQMIVAMRHYAKSHQMVVLAFRKDAGGEIFGVTIRESPCNNGVSLYSFGRLYHIFDNNFAFDQCGSYSSTDEKEVRLRAYSFFGIK
;
A
#
# COMPACT_ATOMS: atom_id res chain seq x y z
N MET A 1 -17.95 -29.85 -5.94
CA MET A 1 -16.65 -29.28 -5.54
C MET A 1 -16.91 -27.97 -4.82
N ALA A 2 -16.71 -27.90 -3.52
CA ALA A 2 -16.95 -26.67 -2.76
C ALA A 2 -15.75 -25.72 -2.92
N VAL A 3 -16.01 -24.52 -3.45
CA VAL A 3 -15.05 -23.43 -3.51
C VAL A 3 -14.68 -23.07 -2.07
N LYS A 4 -13.47 -23.43 -1.61
CA LYS A 4 -12.92 -22.92 -0.36
C LYS A 4 -12.75 -21.42 -0.53
N LYS A 5 -13.72 -20.63 -0.04
CA LYS A 5 -13.50 -19.21 0.24
C LYS A 5 -12.34 -19.17 1.23
N ASN A 6 -11.17 -18.72 0.79
CA ASN A 6 -10.06 -18.42 1.70
C ASN A 6 -10.57 -17.38 2.70
N LYS A 7 -10.98 -17.84 3.88
CA LYS A 7 -11.23 -16.96 5.01
C LYS A 7 -9.89 -16.31 5.33
N VAL A 8 -9.83 -14.99 5.15
CA VAL A 8 -8.77 -14.17 5.73
C VAL A 8 -8.78 -14.46 7.24
N SER A 9 -7.63 -14.78 7.81
CA SER A 9 -7.57 -15.09 9.24
C SER A 9 -7.86 -13.84 10.08
N ASP A 10 -8.24 -14.01 11.34
CA ASP A 10 -8.46 -12.87 12.24
C ASP A 10 -7.17 -12.04 12.41
N ALA A 11 -6.01 -12.70 12.43
CA ALA A 11 -4.71 -12.03 12.47
C ALA A 11 -4.43 -11.21 11.20
N GLU A 12 -4.70 -11.75 10.02
CA GLU A 12 -4.56 -11.03 8.75
C GLU A 12 -5.51 -9.82 8.68
N THR A 13 -6.71 -9.97 9.22
CA THR A 13 -7.68 -8.87 9.30
C THR A 13 -7.16 -7.75 10.21
N GLN A 14 -6.58 -8.10 11.37
CA GLN A 14 -5.96 -7.13 12.27
C GLN A 14 -4.78 -6.42 11.62
N MET A 15 -3.92 -7.14 10.88
CA MET A 15 -2.80 -6.55 10.13
C MET A 15 -3.29 -5.55 9.08
N ILE A 16 -4.34 -5.88 8.32
CA ILE A 16 -4.95 -4.99 7.32
C ILE A 16 -5.49 -3.71 7.98
N VAL A 17 -6.17 -3.85 9.12
CA VAL A 17 -6.68 -2.71 9.88
C VAL A 17 -5.52 -1.82 10.35
N ALA A 18 -4.47 -2.42 10.92
CA ALA A 18 -3.28 -1.71 11.38
C ALA A 18 -2.59 -0.95 10.24
N MET A 19 -2.39 -1.59 9.08
CA MET A 19 -1.84 -0.95 7.88
C MET A 19 -2.69 0.22 7.39
N ARG A 20 -4.02 0.12 7.43
CA ARG A 20 -4.91 1.23 7.05
C ARG A 20 -4.78 2.41 8.01
N HIS A 21 -4.67 2.14 9.31
CA HIS A 21 -4.44 3.19 10.30
C HIS A 21 -3.11 3.89 10.09
N TYR A 22 -2.03 3.13 9.89
CA TYR A 22 -0.71 3.67 9.59
C TYR A 22 -0.69 4.50 8.30
N ALA A 23 -1.29 3.98 7.22
CA ALA A 23 -1.38 4.70 5.96
C ALA A 23 -2.08 6.05 6.12
N LYS A 24 -3.20 6.08 6.85
CA LYS A 24 -3.95 7.31 7.13
C LYS A 24 -3.14 8.32 7.92
N SER A 25 -2.37 7.89 8.93
CA SER A 25 -1.56 8.81 9.73
C SER A 25 -0.34 9.38 8.99
N HIS A 26 0.08 8.74 7.89
CA HIS A 26 1.24 9.14 7.08
C HIS A 26 0.86 9.68 5.70
N GLN A 27 -0.38 10.14 5.50
CA GLN A 27 -0.88 10.68 4.22
C GLN A 27 -0.64 9.71 3.03
N MET A 28 -0.82 8.42 3.28
CA MET A 28 -0.76 7.38 2.26
C MET A 28 -2.18 6.94 1.88
N VAL A 29 -2.38 6.62 0.61
CA VAL A 29 -3.61 5.99 0.12
C VAL A 29 -3.31 4.55 -0.24
N VAL A 30 -4.06 3.61 0.35
CA VAL A 30 -3.97 2.19 0.02
C VAL A 30 -4.84 1.88 -1.19
N LEU A 31 -4.24 1.34 -2.25
CA LEU A 31 -4.92 0.97 -3.49
C LEU A 31 -5.46 -0.46 -3.47
N ALA A 32 -4.67 -1.39 -2.91
CA ALA A 32 -5.04 -2.80 -2.82
C ALA A 32 -4.23 -3.50 -1.70
N PHE A 33 -4.73 -4.62 -1.19
CA PHE A 33 -3.95 -5.55 -0.39
C PHE A 33 -3.65 -6.80 -1.21
N ARG A 34 -2.43 -7.33 -1.10
CA ARG A 34 -1.97 -8.51 -1.82
C ARG A 34 -1.13 -9.39 -0.91
N LYS A 35 -0.95 -10.65 -1.33
CA LYS A 35 0.00 -11.58 -0.71
C LYS A 35 1.22 -11.74 -1.58
N ASP A 36 2.39 -11.83 -0.96
CA ASP A 36 3.62 -12.19 -1.66
C ASP A 36 3.75 -13.71 -1.81
N ALA A 37 4.90 -14.19 -2.32
CA ALA A 37 5.15 -15.62 -2.49
C ALA A 37 5.29 -16.37 -1.14
N GLY A 38 5.67 -15.67 -0.07
CA GLY A 38 5.71 -16.21 1.30
C GLY A 38 4.35 -16.27 1.98
N GLY A 39 3.33 -15.65 1.39
CA GLY A 39 1.97 -15.55 1.94
C GLY A 39 1.76 -14.34 2.84
N GLU A 40 2.76 -13.46 2.97
CA GLU A 40 2.68 -12.24 3.76
C GLU A 40 1.82 -11.19 3.05
N ILE A 41 0.97 -10.50 3.82
CA ILE A 41 0.11 -9.45 3.29
C ILE A 41 0.86 -8.13 3.25
N PHE A 42 0.82 -7.46 2.09
CA PHE A 42 1.28 -6.10 1.93
C PHE A 42 0.20 -5.23 1.28
N GLY A 43 0.20 -3.94 1.63
CA GLY A 43 -0.60 -2.92 0.96
C GLY A 43 0.16 -2.35 -0.23
N VAL A 44 -0.47 -2.25 -1.39
CA VAL A 44 0.00 -1.37 -2.47
C VAL A 44 -0.49 0.03 -2.16
N THR A 45 0.41 1.00 -2.04
CA THR A 45 0.06 2.35 -1.60
C THR A 45 0.69 3.42 -2.48
N ILE A 46 0.04 4.59 -2.50
CA ILE A 46 0.67 5.85 -2.89
C ILE A 46 0.93 6.66 -1.62
N ARG A 47 2.06 7.37 -1.58
CA ARG A 47 2.47 8.23 -0.47
C ARG A 47 2.58 9.67 -0.97
N GLU A 48 1.83 10.56 -0.34
CA GLU A 48 2.02 12.00 -0.47
C GLU A 48 3.25 12.42 0.34
N SER A 49 4.13 13.21 -0.26
CA SER A 49 5.30 13.78 0.39
C SER A 49 5.27 15.30 0.19
N PRO A 50 5.02 16.08 1.26
CA PRO A 50 5.00 17.53 1.15
C PRO A 50 6.41 18.05 0.85
N CYS A 51 6.56 18.85 -0.19
CA CYS A 51 7.82 19.52 -0.49
C CYS A 51 7.84 20.92 0.15
N ASN A 52 9.05 21.43 0.43
CA ASN A 52 9.27 22.72 1.10
C ASN A 52 8.73 23.94 0.33
N ASN A 53 8.33 23.79 -0.94
CA ASN A 53 7.79 24.85 -1.79
C ASN A 53 6.25 24.87 -1.84
N GLY A 54 5.56 24.12 -0.98
CA GLY A 54 4.10 24.06 -0.95
C GLY A 54 3.47 23.16 -2.01
N VAL A 55 4.29 22.43 -2.78
CA VAL A 55 3.83 21.43 -3.75
C VAL A 55 3.96 20.03 -3.13
N SER A 56 2.92 19.21 -3.21
CA SER A 56 3.00 17.80 -2.82
C SER A 56 3.49 16.94 -3.98
N LEU A 57 4.45 16.07 -3.72
CA LEU A 57 4.83 14.99 -4.65
C LEU A 57 4.24 13.68 -4.17
N TYR A 58 3.66 12.92 -5.10
CA TYR A 58 3.18 11.58 -4.84
C TYR A 58 4.21 10.56 -5.30
N SER A 59 4.35 9.46 -4.57
CA SER A 59 5.15 8.29 -4.94
C SER A 59 4.34 7.02 -4.72
N PHE A 60 4.72 5.88 -5.30
CA PHE A 60 4.03 4.62 -5.03
C PHE A 60 4.99 3.52 -4.57
N GLY A 61 4.47 2.59 -3.79
CA GLY A 61 5.26 1.52 -3.18
C GLY A 61 4.41 0.46 -2.49
N ARG A 62 5.08 -0.37 -1.69
CA ARG A 62 4.48 -1.42 -0.88
C ARG A 62 4.61 -1.06 0.60
N LEU A 63 3.52 -1.19 1.33
CA LEU A 63 3.44 -1.04 2.78
C LEU A 63 3.38 -2.43 3.41
N TYR A 64 4.35 -2.74 4.25
CA TYR A 64 4.47 -3.99 4.98
C TYR A 64 4.18 -3.75 6.46
N HIS A 65 3.43 -4.65 7.07
CA HIS A 65 3.33 -4.76 8.53
C HIS A 65 4.50 -5.61 9.03
N ILE A 66 5.31 -5.05 9.92
CA ILE A 66 6.41 -5.71 10.61
C ILE A 66 5.94 -6.10 12.03
N PHE A 67 6.80 -6.68 12.86
CA PHE A 67 6.51 -6.98 14.26
C PHE A 67 6.23 -5.71 15.09
N ASP A 68 5.48 -5.87 16.19
CA ASP A 68 5.22 -4.85 17.21
C ASP A 68 4.64 -3.52 16.70
N ASN A 69 3.68 -3.58 15.77
CA ASN A 69 3.06 -2.41 15.11
C ASN A 69 4.06 -1.53 14.33
N ASN A 70 5.20 -2.06 13.93
CA ASN A 70 6.09 -1.37 13.00
C ASN A 70 5.65 -1.57 11.55
N PHE A 71 5.97 -0.62 10.70
CA PHE A 71 5.64 -0.68 9.27
C PHE A 71 6.81 -0.24 8.43
N ALA A 72 7.01 -0.90 7.28
CA ALA A 72 7.98 -0.50 6.28
C ALA A 72 7.26 -0.07 5.01
N PHE A 73 7.67 1.07 4.46
CA PHE A 73 7.26 1.50 3.14
C PHE A 73 8.44 1.34 2.18
N ASP A 74 8.33 0.36 1.28
CA ASP A 74 9.29 0.11 0.22
C ASP A 74 8.83 0.80 -1.07
N GLN A 75 9.59 1.79 -1.52
CA GLN A 75 9.31 2.48 -2.77
C GLN A 75 9.80 1.64 -3.95
N CYS A 76 8.94 0.74 -4.45
CA CYS A 76 9.30 -0.22 -5.50
C CYS A 76 9.34 0.36 -6.93
N GLY A 77 8.84 1.58 -7.15
CA GLY A 77 8.80 2.23 -8.46
C GLY A 77 9.05 3.74 -8.36
N SER A 78 9.78 4.27 -9.32
CA SER A 78 10.13 5.69 -9.39
C SER A 78 9.16 6.41 -10.30
N TYR A 79 8.00 6.77 -9.77
CA TYR A 79 7.13 7.74 -10.43
C TYR A 79 6.70 8.79 -9.43
N SER A 80 7.29 9.97 -9.59
CA SER A 80 6.95 11.14 -8.80
C SER A 80 6.25 12.14 -9.67
N SER A 81 5.00 12.43 -9.33
CA SER A 81 4.19 13.46 -9.98
C SER A 81 3.47 14.27 -8.92
N THR A 82 3.13 15.50 -9.26
CA THR A 82 2.25 16.35 -8.46
C THR A 82 0.78 15.96 -8.64
N ASP A 83 0.46 15.15 -9.65
CA ASP A 83 -0.89 14.61 -9.88
C ASP A 83 -1.02 13.19 -9.30
N GLU A 84 -1.82 13.09 -8.23
CA GLU A 84 -2.14 11.82 -7.57
C GLU A 84 -2.72 10.78 -8.54
N LYS A 85 -3.56 11.21 -9.50
CA LYS A 85 -4.22 10.30 -10.45
C LYS A 85 -3.21 9.63 -11.36
N GLU A 86 -2.22 10.38 -11.81
CA GLU A 86 -1.16 9.88 -12.67
C GLU A 86 -0.31 8.83 -11.95
N VAL A 87 0.08 9.11 -10.70
CA VAL A 87 0.82 8.16 -9.86
C VAL A 87 -0.02 6.90 -9.59
N ARG A 88 -1.32 7.05 -9.35
CA ARG A 88 -2.24 5.93 -9.14
C ARG A 88 -2.35 5.03 -10.38
N LEU A 89 -2.49 5.61 -11.57
CA LEU A 89 -2.54 4.85 -12.83
C LEU A 89 -1.24 4.09 -13.08
N ARG A 90 -0.09 4.71 -12.79
CA ARG A 90 1.22 4.05 -12.87
C ARG A 90 1.34 2.91 -11.86
N ALA A 91 0.89 3.11 -10.62
CA ALA A 91 0.87 2.07 -9.61
C ALA A 91 -0.02 0.89 -10.02
N TYR A 92 -1.22 1.16 -10.52
CA TYR A 92 -2.12 0.12 -11.03
C TYR A 92 -1.48 -0.68 -12.16
N SER A 93 -0.84 -0.01 -13.13
CA SER A 93 -0.12 -0.67 -14.21
C SER A 93 1.07 -1.49 -13.70
N PHE A 94 1.93 -0.91 -12.85
CA PHE A 94 3.15 -1.54 -12.32
C PHE A 94 2.83 -2.79 -11.50
N PHE A 95 1.82 -2.73 -10.63
CA PHE A 95 1.41 -3.87 -9.82
C PHE A 95 0.42 -4.77 -10.56
N GLY A 96 -0.06 -4.43 -11.76
CA GLY A 96 -1.08 -5.21 -12.47
C GLY A 96 -2.37 -5.33 -11.66
N ILE A 97 -2.86 -4.22 -11.10
CA ILE A 97 -4.17 -4.12 -10.43
C ILE A 97 -5.20 -3.81 -11.52
N LYS A 98 -6.27 -4.62 -11.59
CA LYS A 98 -7.37 -4.47 -12.54
C LYS A 98 -8.55 -3.77 -11.90
#